data_AF-A0A6I4W958-F1
#
_entry.id   AF-A0A6I4W958-F1
#
_cell.length_a   1.000
_cell.length_b   1.000
_cell.length_c   1.000
_cell.angle_alpha   90.00
_cell.angle_beta   90.00
_cell.angle_gamma   90.00
#
_symmetry.space_group_name_H-M   'P 1'
#
loop_
_entity.id
_entity.type
_entity.pdbx_description
1 polymer ?
#
loop_
_entity_poly.entity_id
_entity_poly.type
_entity_poly.pdbx_seq_one_letter_code
_entity_poly.pdbx_strand_id
1 'polypeptide(L)'
;MSAAERLAGLVVRLYRPSARDGRHAEIVSTVRDALDGQGRMGAARELADLAAHGVRHRMGLTASSPAGRTLAAAAPLAVASGVALSALFLLCAEWDWRPPTLPDPDPPNRIGPFATLGPLVYLPWLLMLPAAAFGLRRLTRTLAALATATSAALLPLTPPTGADRPPLWALGALALFALIVLAAPADPLAPERPDPRPAPLLAAAMLAVLTVGVFADGSFWRVEHAPDIPDPIFMSRPLWYRYTAAAPLGTAIVVALVIGLLAALVLARRHPTLPVAVLVTAFPWAMVVYGLNAAESRPLHDAVLWTCLLAAAATAGGAAVRMRAARRVTDAR
;
A
#
# COMPACT_ATOMS: atom_id res chain seq x y z
N MET A 1 -36.55 -19.18 -5.98
CA MET A 1 -35.46 -18.39 -5.37
C MET A 1 -35.06 -17.27 -6.32
N SER A 2 -35.20 -16.03 -5.91
CA SER A 2 -34.83 -14.86 -6.73
C SER A 2 -33.30 -14.75 -6.89
N ALA A 3 -32.82 -14.01 -7.89
CA ALA A 3 -31.38 -13.74 -8.04
C ALA A 3 -30.80 -13.00 -6.81
N ALA A 4 -31.59 -12.11 -6.21
CA ALA A 4 -31.25 -11.42 -4.98
C ALA A 4 -31.09 -12.37 -3.78
N GLU A 5 -31.97 -13.37 -3.63
CA GLU A 5 -31.85 -14.40 -2.57
C GLU A 5 -30.58 -15.24 -2.72
N ARG A 6 -30.20 -15.60 -3.95
CA ARG A 6 -28.94 -16.32 -4.22
C ARG A 6 -27.72 -15.48 -3.83
N LEU A 7 -27.72 -14.19 -4.17
CA LEU A 7 -26.63 -13.27 -3.85
C LEU A 7 -26.55 -12.99 -2.34
N ALA A 8 -27.68 -12.77 -1.68
CA ALA A 8 -27.75 -12.62 -0.22
C ALA A 8 -27.22 -13.87 0.49
N GLY A 9 -27.61 -15.07 0.04
CA GLY A 9 -27.10 -16.33 0.57
C GLY A 9 -25.58 -16.50 0.38
N LEU A 10 -25.03 -16.05 -0.75
CA LEU A 10 -23.57 -16.05 -0.98
C LEU A 10 -22.84 -15.10 -0.05
N VAL A 11 -23.35 -13.86 0.14
CA VAL A 11 -22.77 -12.89 1.07
C VAL A 11 -22.80 -13.42 2.50
N VAL A 12 -23.91 -14.03 2.93
CA VAL A 12 -24.02 -14.62 4.26
C VAL A 12 -22.98 -15.72 4.47
N ARG A 13 -22.69 -16.55 3.47
CA ARG A 13 -21.64 -17.59 3.56
C ARG A 13 -20.24 -17.03 3.83
N LEU A 14 -19.98 -15.75 3.55
CA LEU A 14 -18.71 -15.10 3.87
C LEU A 14 -18.54 -14.84 5.37
N TYR A 15 -19.63 -14.74 6.14
CA TYR A 15 -19.57 -14.56 7.60
C TYR A 15 -19.11 -15.84 8.31
N ARG A 16 -18.54 -15.70 9.52
CA ARG A 16 -18.18 -16.87 10.35
C ARG A 16 -19.41 -17.68 10.72
N PRO A 17 -19.34 -19.03 10.81
CA PRO A 17 -20.47 -19.87 11.19
C PRO A 17 -21.14 -19.43 12.49
N SER A 18 -20.34 -19.15 13.54
CA SER A 18 -20.83 -18.68 14.83
C SER A 18 -21.60 -17.34 14.80
N ALA A 19 -21.41 -16.53 13.76
CA ALA A 19 -22.14 -15.28 13.58
C ALA A 19 -23.46 -15.47 12.84
N ARG A 20 -23.64 -16.62 12.15
CA ARG A 20 -24.83 -16.97 11.39
C ARG A 20 -25.84 -17.78 12.21
N ASP A 21 -25.37 -18.51 13.22
CA ASP A 21 -26.20 -19.36 14.06
C ASP A 21 -27.32 -18.54 14.72
N GLY A 22 -28.57 -18.88 14.40
CA GLY A 22 -29.77 -18.18 14.89
C GLY A 22 -30.11 -16.85 14.22
N ARG A 23 -29.22 -16.26 13.40
CA ARG A 23 -29.41 -14.94 12.77
C ARG A 23 -29.42 -14.94 11.24
N HIS A 24 -29.32 -16.11 10.60
CA HIS A 24 -29.29 -16.21 9.15
C HIS A 24 -30.51 -15.55 8.47
N ALA A 25 -31.72 -15.83 8.93
CA ALA A 25 -32.94 -15.27 8.35
C ALA A 25 -32.98 -13.73 8.49
N GLU A 26 -32.56 -13.21 9.64
CA GLU A 26 -32.46 -11.76 9.92
C GLU A 26 -31.43 -11.07 9.01
N ILE A 27 -30.25 -11.67 8.82
CA ILE A 27 -29.23 -11.11 7.93
C ILE A 27 -29.74 -11.10 6.48
N VAL A 28 -30.38 -12.19 6.02
CA VAL A 28 -30.93 -12.25 4.66
C VAL A 28 -32.04 -11.22 4.47
N SER A 29 -32.93 -11.02 5.45
CA SER A 29 -33.96 -9.98 5.36
C SER A 29 -33.34 -8.59 5.31
N THR A 30 -32.37 -8.31 6.19
CA THR A 30 -31.67 -7.01 6.22
C THR A 30 -30.97 -6.71 4.90
N VAL A 31 -30.30 -7.71 4.30
CA VAL A 31 -29.66 -7.55 2.98
C VAL A 31 -30.72 -7.32 1.90
N ARG A 32 -31.85 -8.03 1.95
CA ARG A 32 -32.94 -7.82 0.99
C ARG A 32 -33.51 -6.41 1.11
N ASP A 33 -33.77 -5.95 2.32
CA ASP A 33 -34.33 -4.62 2.61
C ASP A 33 -33.34 -3.52 2.17
N ALA A 34 -32.03 -3.73 2.37
CA ALA A 34 -30.99 -2.81 1.90
C ALA A 34 -30.88 -2.75 0.36
N LEU A 35 -31.20 -3.84 -0.33
CA LEU A 35 -31.20 -3.92 -1.79
C LEU A 35 -32.51 -3.46 -2.42
N ASP A 36 -33.60 -3.41 -1.64
CA ASP A 36 -34.91 -3.02 -2.15
C ASP A 36 -34.91 -1.54 -2.53
N GLY A 37 -35.53 -1.22 -3.67
CA GLY A 37 -35.48 0.13 -4.24
C GLY A 37 -34.12 0.61 -4.78
N GLN A 38 -33.03 -0.18 -4.64
CA GLN A 38 -31.74 0.17 -5.25
C GLN A 38 -31.72 -0.17 -6.74
N GLY A 39 -31.21 0.75 -7.57
CA GLY A 39 -30.88 0.43 -8.97
C GLY A 39 -29.79 -0.65 -9.07
N ARG A 40 -29.62 -1.27 -10.24
CA ARG A 40 -28.63 -2.37 -10.47
C ARG A 40 -27.22 -2.05 -9.95
N MET A 41 -26.76 -0.82 -10.16
CA MET A 41 -25.44 -0.38 -9.69
C MET A 41 -25.39 -0.13 -8.18
N GLY A 42 -26.48 0.34 -7.58
CA GLY A 42 -26.60 0.47 -6.12
C GLY A 42 -26.54 -0.90 -5.45
N ALA A 43 -27.32 -1.85 -5.95
CA ALA A 43 -27.34 -3.23 -5.46
C ALA A 43 -25.97 -3.92 -5.54
N ALA A 44 -25.26 -3.78 -6.68
CA ALA A 44 -23.93 -4.35 -6.85
C ALA A 44 -22.90 -3.75 -5.87
N ARG A 45 -22.99 -2.44 -5.61
CA ARG A 45 -22.12 -1.75 -4.64
C ARG A 45 -22.38 -2.22 -3.22
N GLU A 46 -23.65 -2.30 -2.82
CA GLU A 46 -24.03 -2.75 -1.48
C GLU A 46 -23.57 -4.19 -1.24
N LEU A 47 -23.77 -5.08 -2.22
CA LEU A 47 -23.26 -6.46 -2.16
C LEU A 47 -21.73 -6.52 -2.04
N ALA A 48 -20.99 -5.67 -2.76
CA ALA A 48 -19.54 -5.62 -2.67
C ALA A 48 -19.07 -5.14 -1.29
N ASP A 49 -19.72 -4.12 -0.73
CA ASP A 49 -19.41 -3.60 0.60
C ASP A 49 -19.71 -4.65 1.70
N LEU A 50 -20.85 -5.34 1.60
CA LEU A 50 -21.22 -6.44 2.49
C LEU A 50 -20.25 -7.63 2.36
N ALA A 51 -19.86 -8.00 1.14
CA ALA A 51 -18.88 -9.06 0.91
C ALA A 51 -17.52 -8.71 1.51
N ALA A 52 -17.03 -7.49 1.29
CA ALA A 52 -15.80 -6.99 1.88
C ALA A 52 -15.88 -6.97 3.41
N HIS A 53 -17.02 -6.58 3.97
CA HIS A 53 -17.28 -6.64 5.42
C HIS A 53 -17.23 -8.08 5.93
N GLY A 54 -17.94 -9.02 5.30
CA GLY A 54 -17.96 -10.43 5.67
C GLY A 54 -16.57 -11.07 5.63
N VAL A 55 -15.78 -10.77 4.59
CA VAL A 55 -14.38 -11.22 4.47
C VAL A 55 -13.52 -10.69 5.61
N ARG A 56 -13.60 -9.38 5.93
CA ARG A 56 -12.89 -8.80 7.09
C ARG A 56 -13.31 -9.47 8.39
N HIS A 57 -14.61 -9.67 8.60
CA HIS A 57 -15.13 -10.33 9.79
C HIS A 57 -14.61 -11.78 9.89
N ARG A 58 -14.53 -12.51 8.78
CA ARG A 58 -14.00 -13.87 8.73
C ARG A 58 -12.51 -13.93 9.07
N MET A 59 -11.74 -12.99 8.55
CA MET A 59 -10.33 -12.80 8.88
C MET A 59 -10.11 -12.23 10.29
N GLY A 60 -11.17 -11.87 11.02
CA GLY A 60 -11.06 -11.26 12.34
C GLY A 60 -10.48 -9.85 12.30
N LEU A 61 -10.58 -9.15 11.17
CA LEU A 61 -10.11 -7.78 10.95
C LEU A 61 -11.22 -6.77 11.26
N THR A 62 -11.85 -6.92 12.42
CA THR A 62 -12.90 -6.00 12.89
C THR A 62 -12.28 -4.82 13.65
N ALA A 63 -12.97 -3.69 13.75
CA ALA A 63 -12.48 -2.53 14.52
C ALA A 63 -12.21 -2.86 16.01
N SER A 64 -12.93 -3.82 16.57
CA SER A 64 -12.74 -4.31 17.95
C SER A 64 -11.55 -5.24 18.13
N SER A 65 -11.03 -5.82 17.04
CA SER A 65 -9.89 -6.74 17.09
C SER A 65 -8.54 -5.99 17.16
N PRO A 66 -7.51 -6.56 17.79
CA PRO A 66 -6.16 -6.00 17.74
C PRO A 66 -5.63 -5.84 16.31
N ALA A 67 -5.85 -6.84 15.45
CA ALA A 67 -5.40 -6.82 14.05
C ALA A 67 -6.08 -5.71 13.24
N GLY A 68 -7.40 -5.56 13.38
CA GLY A 68 -8.15 -4.49 12.74
C GLY A 68 -7.73 -3.09 13.22
N ARG A 69 -7.45 -2.91 14.52
CA ARG A 69 -6.89 -1.64 15.04
C ARG A 69 -5.50 -1.34 14.51
N THR A 70 -4.66 -2.36 14.33
CA THR A 70 -3.34 -2.20 13.71
C THR A 70 -3.46 -1.79 12.25
N LEU A 71 -4.31 -2.46 11.46
CA LEU A 71 -4.53 -2.10 10.05
C LEU A 71 -5.16 -0.71 9.89
N ALA A 72 -6.08 -0.36 10.79
CA ALA A 72 -6.62 0.99 10.92
C ALA A 72 -5.53 2.05 11.11
N ALA A 73 -4.54 1.78 11.97
CA ALA A 73 -3.40 2.67 12.18
C ALA A 73 -2.39 2.64 11.02
N ALA A 74 -2.27 1.51 10.31
CA ALA A 74 -1.35 1.35 9.18
C ALA A 74 -1.89 1.95 7.88
N ALA A 75 -3.21 2.02 7.69
CA ALA A 75 -3.81 2.50 6.45
C ALA A 75 -3.37 3.92 6.05
N PRO A 76 -3.33 4.93 6.95
CA PRO A 76 -2.78 6.25 6.61
C PRO A 76 -1.32 6.21 6.15
N LEU A 77 -0.49 5.38 6.80
CA LEU A 77 0.93 5.20 6.43
C LEU A 77 1.06 4.51 5.07
N ALA A 78 0.21 3.52 4.78
CA ALA A 78 0.14 2.83 3.50
C ALA A 78 -0.32 3.77 2.39
N VAL A 79 -1.30 4.65 2.64
CA VAL A 79 -1.73 5.68 1.69
C VAL A 79 -0.60 6.64 1.37
N ALA A 80 0.05 7.20 2.39
CA ALA A 80 1.19 8.09 2.18
C ALA A 80 2.31 7.39 1.38
N SER A 81 2.64 6.15 1.75
CA SER A 81 3.67 5.35 1.07
C SER A 81 3.34 5.09 -0.40
N GLY A 82 2.11 4.63 -0.69
CA GLY A 82 1.66 4.36 -2.04
C GLY A 82 1.62 5.62 -2.91
N VAL A 83 1.18 6.75 -2.36
CA VAL A 83 1.19 8.06 -3.03
C VAL A 83 2.60 8.48 -3.39
N ALA A 84 3.55 8.44 -2.45
CA ALA A 84 4.91 8.90 -2.72
C ALA A 84 5.66 7.99 -3.68
N LEU A 85 5.52 6.66 -3.56
CA LEU A 85 6.08 5.73 -4.54
C LEU A 85 5.48 5.96 -5.93
N SER A 86 4.17 6.18 -6.01
CA SER A 86 3.50 6.45 -7.29
C SER A 86 3.95 7.77 -7.89
N ALA A 87 4.12 8.82 -7.08
CA ALA A 87 4.66 10.11 -7.54
C ALA A 87 6.11 9.95 -8.00
N LEU A 88 6.94 9.27 -7.22
CA LEU A 88 8.33 9.00 -7.54
C LEU A 88 8.45 8.20 -8.84
N PHE A 89 7.72 7.09 -9.00
CA PHE A 89 7.81 6.29 -10.21
C PHE A 89 7.20 6.99 -11.42
N LEU A 90 6.08 7.69 -11.26
CA LEU A 90 5.50 8.45 -12.37
C LEU A 90 6.48 9.53 -12.88
N LEU A 91 7.14 10.24 -11.96
CA LEU A 91 8.10 11.29 -12.31
C LEU A 91 9.43 10.72 -12.79
N CYS A 92 10.05 9.79 -12.06
CA CYS A 92 11.42 9.34 -12.34
C CYS A 92 11.50 8.15 -13.31
N ALA A 93 10.47 7.30 -13.36
CA ALA A 93 10.53 6.03 -14.07
C ALA A 93 9.63 5.98 -15.30
N GLU A 94 8.51 6.71 -15.32
CA GLU A 94 7.61 6.71 -16.48
C GLU A 94 7.83 7.90 -17.41
N TRP A 95 8.16 9.07 -16.86
CA TRP A 95 8.32 10.28 -17.65
C TRP A 95 9.67 10.30 -18.37
N ASP A 96 9.62 10.46 -19.69
CA ASP A 96 10.82 10.62 -20.50
C ASP A 96 11.33 12.06 -20.43
N TRP A 97 12.33 12.30 -19.57
CA TRP A 97 12.98 13.62 -19.43
C TRP A 97 14.04 13.90 -20.49
N ARG A 98 14.23 13.00 -21.46
CA ARG A 98 15.26 13.20 -22.49
C ARG A 98 14.96 14.42 -23.35
N PRO A 99 15.99 15.20 -23.72
CA PRO A 99 15.90 16.15 -24.81
C PRO A 99 15.35 15.46 -26.08
N PRO A 100 14.40 16.08 -26.80
CA PRO A 100 13.85 15.52 -28.04
C PRO A 100 14.90 15.22 -29.13
N THR A 101 16.08 15.82 -29.01
CA THR A 101 17.20 15.69 -29.93
C THR A 101 18.03 14.43 -29.73
N LEU A 102 17.85 13.69 -28.63
CA LEU A 102 18.57 12.45 -28.39
C LEU A 102 17.81 11.27 -29.01
N PRO A 103 18.45 10.46 -29.89
CA PRO A 103 17.82 9.29 -30.47
C PRO A 103 17.49 8.27 -29.37
N ASP A 104 16.33 7.60 -29.51
CA ASP A 104 15.93 6.51 -28.61
C ASP A 104 16.54 5.19 -29.10
N PRO A 105 17.53 4.60 -28.41
CA PRO A 105 18.26 3.44 -28.90
C PRO A 105 17.42 2.15 -28.91
N ASP A 106 16.32 2.10 -28.15
CA ASP A 106 15.33 1.03 -28.17
C ASP A 106 13.98 1.71 -27.90
N PRO A 107 13.13 2.00 -28.90
CA PRO A 107 11.80 2.50 -28.61
C PRO A 107 10.99 1.33 -28.01
N PRO A 108 10.76 1.25 -26.68
CA PRO A 108 9.82 0.26 -26.19
C PRO A 108 8.45 0.55 -26.82
N ASN A 109 7.54 -0.42 -26.80
CA ASN A 109 6.14 -0.14 -27.11
C ASN A 109 5.59 0.79 -26.01
N ARG A 110 5.72 2.10 -26.25
CA ARG A 110 5.29 3.15 -25.34
C ARG A 110 3.80 3.38 -25.49
N ILE A 111 3.22 3.90 -24.42
CA ILE A 111 1.86 4.41 -24.45
C ILE A 111 1.93 5.91 -24.26
N GLY A 112 1.96 6.63 -25.38
CA GLY A 112 2.14 8.08 -25.40
C GLY A 112 3.48 8.49 -24.80
N PRO A 113 3.51 9.41 -23.82
CA PRO A 113 4.75 9.91 -23.21
C PRO A 113 5.36 8.96 -22.17
N PHE A 114 4.68 7.85 -21.85
CA PHE A 114 5.07 6.97 -20.74
C PHE A 114 5.89 5.78 -21.21
N ALA A 115 6.93 5.47 -20.44
CA ALA A 115 7.82 4.33 -20.69
C ALA A 115 7.11 2.98 -20.55
N THR A 116 6.15 2.86 -19.62
CA THR A 116 5.43 1.61 -19.34
C THR A 116 3.93 1.83 -19.11
N LEU A 117 3.20 0.75 -18.82
CA LEU A 117 1.81 0.77 -18.34
C LEU A 117 1.65 1.28 -16.88
N GLY A 118 2.73 1.67 -16.22
CA GLY A 118 2.77 2.12 -14.82
C GLY A 118 1.76 3.21 -14.43
N PRO A 119 1.45 4.23 -15.28
CA PRO A 119 0.46 5.25 -14.94
C PRO A 119 -0.92 4.71 -14.56
N LEU A 120 -1.33 3.56 -15.10
CA LEU A 120 -2.60 2.91 -14.76
C LEU A 120 -2.66 2.46 -13.28
N VAL A 121 -1.49 2.25 -12.66
CA VAL A 121 -1.34 1.90 -11.24
C VAL A 121 -1.11 3.15 -10.39
N TYR A 122 -0.35 4.12 -10.91
CA TYR A 122 0.08 5.31 -10.15
C TYR A 122 -1.03 6.34 -10.00
N LEU A 123 -1.84 6.57 -11.04
CA LEU A 123 -2.91 7.58 -10.99
C LEU A 123 -3.94 7.30 -9.88
N PRO A 124 -4.44 6.06 -9.67
CA PRO A 124 -5.32 5.76 -8.54
C PRO A 124 -4.73 6.15 -7.17
N TRP A 125 -3.43 5.91 -6.96
CA TRP A 125 -2.73 6.33 -5.75
C TRP A 125 -2.67 7.83 -5.60
N LEU A 126 -2.28 8.56 -6.65
CA LEU A 126 -2.22 10.02 -6.61
C LEU A 126 -3.58 10.64 -6.32
N LEU A 127 -4.66 10.06 -6.84
CA LEU A 127 -6.04 10.48 -6.56
C LEU A 127 -6.53 10.09 -5.15
N MET A 128 -5.92 9.11 -4.49
CA MET A 128 -6.29 8.74 -3.12
C MET A 128 -5.99 9.86 -2.12
N LEU A 129 -4.92 10.64 -2.32
CA LEU A 129 -4.54 11.73 -1.44
C LEU A 129 -5.63 12.83 -1.36
N PRO A 130 -6.07 13.45 -2.47
CA PRO A 130 -7.16 14.42 -2.42
C PRO A 130 -8.47 13.78 -1.96
N ALA A 131 -8.78 12.54 -2.38
CA ALA A 131 -9.97 11.84 -1.90
C ALA A 131 -9.96 11.68 -0.37
N ALA A 132 -8.82 11.32 0.22
CA ALA A 132 -8.65 11.23 1.67
C ALA A 132 -8.72 12.60 2.34
N ALA A 133 -8.11 13.63 1.76
CA ALA A 133 -8.12 15.00 2.27
C ALA A 133 -9.55 15.59 2.31
N PHE A 134 -10.37 15.30 1.32
CA PHE A 134 -11.78 15.71 1.27
C PHE A 134 -12.73 14.76 2.04
N GLY A 135 -12.19 13.76 2.76
CA GLY A 135 -13.01 12.81 3.52
C GLY A 135 -13.88 11.88 2.66
N LEU A 136 -13.58 11.74 1.36
CA LEU A 136 -14.32 10.91 0.40
C LEU A 136 -13.95 9.42 0.57
N ARG A 137 -14.27 8.85 1.73
CA ARG A 137 -13.88 7.49 2.14
C ARG A 137 -14.20 6.42 1.11
N ARG A 138 -15.40 6.49 0.52
CA ARG A 138 -15.83 5.55 -0.52
C ARG A 138 -14.91 5.62 -1.73
N LEU A 139 -14.59 6.83 -2.18
CA LEU A 139 -13.67 7.04 -3.30
C LEU A 139 -12.26 6.53 -2.96
N THR A 140 -11.72 6.80 -1.77
CA THR A 140 -10.41 6.28 -1.35
C THR A 140 -10.36 4.75 -1.41
N ARG A 141 -11.41 4.05 -0.96
CA ARG A 141 -11.46 2.57 -1.04
C ARG A 141 -11.60 2.07 -2.46
N THR A 142 -12.43 2.71 -3.28
CA THR A 142 -12.56 2.38 -4.71
C THR A 142 -11.23 2.54 -5.43
N LEU A 143 -10.50 3.62 -5.15
CA LEU A 143 -9.18 3.86 -5.71
C LEU A 143 -8.16 2.81 -5.23
N ALA A 144 -8.21 2.38 -3.96
CA ALA A 144 -7.36 1.29 -3.46
C ALA A 144 -7.69 -0.05 -4.13
N ALA A 145 -8.98 -0.35 -4.31
CA ALA A 145 -9.42 -1.52 -5.07
C ALA A 145 -8.94 -1.45 -6.52
N LEU A 146 -9.07 -0.28 -7.16
CA LEU A 146 -8.58 -0.04 -8.51
C LEU A 146 -7.06 -0.21 -8.61
N ALA A 147 -6.28 0.37 -7.69
CA ALA A 147 -4.83 0.22 -7.65
C ALA A 147 -4.40 -1.25 -7.50
N THR A 148 -5.12 -2.03 -6.67
CA THR A 148 -4.87 -3.47 -6.52
C THR A 148 -5.20 -4.22 -7.81
N ALA A 149 -6.36 -3.93 -8.39
CA ALA A 149 -6.83 -4.58 -9.61
C ALA A 149 -5.93 -4.25 -10.81
N THR A 150 -5.51 -3.00 -10.99
CA THR A 150 -4.60 -2.61 -12.07
C THR A 150 -3.23 -3.23 -11.87
N SER A 151 -2.68 -3.25 -10.65
CA SER A 151 -1.41 -3.92 -10.35
C SER A 151 -1.44 -5.41 -10.74
N ALA A 152 -2.54 -6.11 -10.46
CA ALA A 152 -2.72 -7.51 -10.85
C ALA A 152 -2.96 -7.69 -12.35
N ALA A 153 -3.75 -6.82 -12.97
CA ALA A 153 -4.12 -6.89 -14.38
C ALA A 153 -2.94 -6.59 -15.32
N LEU A 154 -1.94 -5.80 -14.90
CA LEU A 154 -0.77 -5.55 -15.74
C LEU A 154 0.00 -6.83 -16.09
N LEU A 155 -0.02 -7.86 -15.24
CA LEU A 155 0.67 -9.13 -15.50
C LEU A 155 0.16 -9.85 -16.78
N PRO A 156 -1.14 -10.13 -16.92
CA PRO A 156 -1.68 -10.72 -18.15
C PRO A 156 -1.82 -9.72 -19.31
N LEU A 157 -1.80 -8.40 -19.06
CA LEU A 157 -1.94 -7.38 -20.12
C LEU A 157 -0.63 -7.10 -20.87
N THR A 158 0.54 -7.35 -20.27
CA THR A 158 1.84 -7.11 -20.92
C THR A 158 2.03 -7.92 -22.21
N PRO A 159 1.84 -9.26 -22.25
CA PRO A 159 2.07 -10.03 -23.48
C PRO A 159 1.23 -9.59 -24.69
N PRO A 160 -0.10 -9.36 -24.60
CA PRO A 160 -0.90 -8.99 -25.77
C PRO A 160 -0.73 -7.53 -26.21
N THR A 161 -0.34 -6.63 -25.29
CA THR A 161 -0.12 -5.21 -25.64
C THR A 161 1.29 -4.96 -26.15
N GLY A 162 2.24 -5.85 -25.83
CA GLY A 162 3.66 -5.66 -26.08
C GLY A 162 4.27 -4.50 -25.29
N ALA A 163 3.48 -3.80 -24.46
CA ALA A 163 3.90 -2.66 -23.66
C ALA A 163 4.55 -3.15 -22.37
N ASP A 164 5.68 -2.52 -22.01
CA ASP A 164 6.37 -2.83 -20.77
C ASP A 164 5.48 -2.51 -19.55
N ARG A 165 5.79 -3.17 -18.44
CA ARG A 165 5.16 -2.92 -17.13
C ARG A 165 6.21 -2.54 -16.09
N PRO A 166 5.79 -1.90 -14.99
CA PRO A 166 6.65 -1.77 -13.84
C PRO A 166 7.14 -3.13 -13.33
N PRO A 167 8.32 -3.18 -12.69
CA PRO A 167 8.87 -4.40 -12.16
C PRO A 167 7.96 -4.99 -11.07
N LEU A 168 8.03 -6.31 -10.91
CA LEU A 168 7.16 -7.06 -9.98
C LEU A 168 7.27 -6.57 -8.53
N TRP A 169 8.46 -6.16 -8.10
CA TRP A 169 8.66 -5.65 -6.75
C TRP A 169 7.90 -4.34 -6.50
N ALA A 170 7.79 -3.46 -7.50
CA ALA A 170 7.04 -2.20 -7.40
C ALA A 170 5.54 -2.46 -7.38
N LEU A 171 5.05 -3.29 -8.32
CA LEU A 171 3.64 -3.69 -8.38
C LEU A 171 3.21 -4.44 -7.11
N GLY A 172 4.06 -5.35 -6.62
CA GLY A 172 3.83 -6.09 -5.38
C GLY A 172 3.75 -5.17 -4.16
N ALA A 173 4.68 -4.22 -4.02
CA ALA A 173 4.66 -3.26 -2.93
C ALA A 173 3.39 -2.38 -2.94
N LEU A 174 3.05 -1.82 -4.10
CA LEU A 174 1.83 -0.99 -4.26
C LEU A 174 0.56 -1.81 -4.03
N ALA A 175 0.48 -3.05 -4.52
CA ALA A 175 -0.65 -3.93 -4.25
C ALA A 175 -0.79 -4.22 -2.74
N LEU A 176 0.31 -4.47 -2.02
CA LEU A 176 0.28 -4.71 -0.59
C LEU A 176 -0.15 -3.46 0.21
N PHE A 177 0.32 -2.26 -0.16
CA PHE A 177 -0.19 -1.03 0.45
C PHE A 177 -1.69 -0.86 0.24
N ALA A 178 -2.19 -1.14 -0.97
CA ALA A 178 -3.61 -1.04 -1.25
C ALA A 178 -4.43 -2.11 -0.48
N LEU A 179 -3.89 -3.32 -0.33
CA LEU A 179 -4.50 -4.36 0.50
C LEU A 179 -4.56 -3.96 1.98
N ILE A 180 -3.54 -3.31 2.53
CA ILE A 180 -3.57 -2.75 3.89
C ILE A 180 -4.75 -1.76 4.02
N VAL A 181 -4.93 -0.86 3.05
CA VAL A 181 -6.03 0.12 3.03
C VAL A 181 -7.40 -0.56 2.91
N LEU A 182 -7.54 -1.58 2.07
CA LEU A 182 -8.80 -2.31 1.89
C LEU A 182 -9.16 -3.17 3.10
N ALA A 183 -8.16 -3.79 3.73
CA ALA A 183 -8.29 -4.66 4.88
C ALA A 183 -8.55 -3.89 6.18
N ALA A 184 -8.11 -2.63 6.26
CA ALA A 184 -8.43 -1.76 7.39
C ALA A 184 -9.96 -1.70 7.57
N PRO A 185 -10.49 -2.00 8.78
CA PRO A 185 -11.92 -1.99 9.00
C PRO A 185 -12.51 -0.64 8.60
N ALA A 186 -13.70 -0.68 8.00
CA ALA A 186 -14.51 0.52 7.85
C ALA A 186 -14.84 1.03 9.26
N ASP A 187 -14.05 2.00 9.67
CA ASP A 187 -14.21 2.95 10.77
C ASP A 187 -13.42 2.75 12.08
N PRO A 188 -12.27 3.45 12.17
CA PRO A 188 -11.73 4.03 13.39
C PRO A 188 -11.74 5.59 13.37
N LEU A 189 -12.24 6.24 12.30
CA LEU A 189 -11.98 7.64 11.95
C LEU A 189 -13.20 8.51 11.63
N ALA A 190 -14.43 8.07 11.86
CA ALA A 190 -15.43 8.91 12.46
C ALA A 190 -15.32 8.64 13.97
N PRO A 191 -14.42 9.32 14.70
CA PRO A 191 -14.99 9.94 15.87
C PRO A 191 -16.16 10.78 15.31
N GLU A 192 -17.31 10.79 15.97
CA GLU A 192 -18.34 11.81 15.73
C GLU A 192 -17.80 13.25 15.88
N ARG A 193 -16.51 13.38 16.22
CA ARG A 193 -15.71 14.58 16.25
C ARG A 193 -14.58 14.48 15.21
N PRO A 194 -14.34 15.50 14.38
CA PRO A 194 -13.09 15.57 13.63
C PRO A 194 -11.93 15.47 14.61
N ASP A 195 -11.17 14.37 14.61
CA ASP A 195 -9.90 14.30 15.33
C ASP A 195 -8.91 15.12 14.49
N PRO A 196 -8.48 16.32 14.93
CA PRO A 196 -7.72 17.27 14.12
C PRO A 196 -6.27 16.82 13.89
N ARG A 197 -5.97 15.53 14.04
CA ARG A 197 -4.60 15.03 14.05
C ARG A 197 -4.04 15.03 12.62
N PRO A 198 -2.98 15.80 12.37
CA PRO A 198 -2.35 15.90 11.05
C PRO A 198 -1.50 14.67 10.72
N ALA A 199 -1.65 13.53 11.40
CA ALA A 199 -0.80 12.36 11.22
C ALA A 199 -0.64 11.87 9.75
N PRO A 200 -1.70 11.76 8.92
CA PRO A 200 -1.54 11.45 7.50
C PRO A 200 -0.84 12.57 6.72
N LEU A 201 -1.05 13.82 7.11
CA LEU A 201 -0.47 15.01 6.49
C LEU A 201 1.02 15.16 6.83
N LEU A 202 1.43 14.84 8.06
CA LEU A 202 2.81 14.78 8.51
C LEU A 202 3.56 13.60 7.87
N ALA A 203 2.92 12.43 7.75
CA ALA A 203 3.51 11.30 7.04
C ALA A 203 3.70 11.61 5.54
N ALA A 204 2.70 12.23 4.89
CA ALA A 204 2.79 12.69 3.51
C ALA A 204 3.85 13.80 3.34
N ALA A 205 3.93 14.75 4.28
CA ALA A 205 4.92 15.82 4.26
C ALA A 205 6.34 15.31 4.47
N MET A 206 6.57 14.40 5.41
CA MET A 206 7.89 13.83 5.67
C MET A 206 8.38 13.00 4.47
N LEU A 207 7.46 12.31 3.80
CA LEU A 207 7.75 11.53 2.61
C LEU A 207 7.97 12.42 1.37
N ALA A 208 7.24 13.53 1.25
CA ALA A 208 7.50 14.57 0.26
C ALA A 208 8.88 15.22 0.45
N VAL A 209 9.30 15.47 1.70
CA VAL A 209 10.64 15.98 2.02
C VAL A 209 11.71 14.96 1.62
N LEU A 210 11.48 13.66 1.85
CA LEU A 210 12.38 12.59 1.39
C LEU A 210 12.51 12.57 -0.14
N THR A 211 11.39 12.67 -0.86
CA THR A 211 11.39 12.75 -2.33
C THR A 211 12.16 13.99 -2.80
N VAL A 212 11.89 15.16 -2.23
CA VAL A 212 12.59 16.41 -2.57
C VAL A 212 14.08 16.31 -2.28
N GLY A 213 14.48 15.73 -1.15
CA GLY A 213 15.90 15.55 -0.80
C GLY A 213 16.66 14.69 -1.82
N VAL A 214 16.02 13.64 -2.34
CA VAL A 214 16.59 12.75 -3.37
C VAL A 214 16.76 13.48 -4.70
N PHE A 215 15.80 14.33 -5.09
CA PHE A 215 15.94 15.18 -6.28
C PHE A 215 16.98 16.30 -6.09
N ALA A 216 17.08 16.87 -4.88
CA ALA A 216 17.96 17.99 -4.57
C ALA A 216 19.44 17.59 -4.48
N ASP A 217 19.75 16.35 -4.08
CA ASP A 217 21.13 15.85 -4.03
C ASP A 217 21.79 15.79 -5.42
N GLY A 218 21.02 15.89 -6.51
CA GLY A 218 21.55 16.01 -7.88
C GLY A 218 22.25 14.75 -8.39
N SER A 219 22.47 13.74 -7.55
CA SER A 219 22.91 12.39 -7.90
C SER A 219 21.96 11.73 -8.89
N PHE A 220 20.67 12.10 -8.89
CA PHE A 220 19.69 11.75 -9.93
C PHE A 220 20.11 12.15 -11.35
N TRP A 221 20.80 13.28 -11.49
CA TRP A 221 21.24 13.83 -12.77
C TRP A 221 22.72 13.55 -13.07
N ARG A 222 23.47 12.95 -12.14
CA ARG A 222 24.86 12.60 -12.38
C ARG A 222 24.92 11.42 -13.33
N VAL A 223 25.03 11.76 -14.61
CA VAL A 223 25.56 10.87 -15.64
C VAL A 223 27.02 10.62 -15.27
N GLU A 224 27.31 9.53 -14.56
CA GLU A 224 28.69 9.09 -14.39
C GLU A 224 29.23 8.73 -15.78
N HIS A 225 30.08 9.61 -16.31
CA HIS A 225 30.96 9.28 -17.43
C HIS A 225 31.92 8.21 -16.94
N ALA A 226 31.69 6.95 -17.28
CA ALA A 226 32.72 5.93 -17.17
C ALA A 226 33.69 6.13 -18.35
N PRO A 227 34.94 6.54 -18.11
CA PRO A 227 35.87 6.98 -19.17
C PRO A 227 36.26 5.88 -20.17
N ASP A 228 36.00 4.62 -19.86
CA ASP A 228 36.45 3.46 -20.64
C ASP A 228 35.36 2.79 -21.49
N ILE A 229 34.14 3.33 -21.51
CA ILE A 229 33.03 2.82 -22.34
C ILE A 229 32.82 3.79 -23.52
N PRO A 230 33.10 3.38 -24.77
CA PRO A 230 32.89 4.22 -25.94
C PRO A 230 31.42 4.63 -26.07
N ASP A 231 31.15 5.93 -25.97
CA ASP A 231 29.80 6.50 -25.99
C ASP A 231 29.24 6.56 -27.43
N PRO A 232 27.94 6.24 -27.67
CA PRO A 232 26.83 7.07 -27.18
C PRO A 232 25.69 6.27 -26.51
N ILE A 233 25.94 5.04 -26.05
CA ILE A 233 24.90 4.16 -25.47
C ILE A 233 24.83 4.33 -23.94
N PHE A 234 25.25 5.48 -23.40
CA PHE A 234 24.85 5.84 -22.03
C PHE A 234 23.36 6.18 -21.98
N MET A 235 22.66 5.11 -21.63
CA MET A 235 21.28 4.91 -21.26
C MET A 235 20.68 6.10 -20.50
N SER A 236 20.22 7.09 -21.24
CA SER A 236 19.17 8.01 -20.85
C SER A 236 17.80 7.32 -20.72
N ARG A 237 17.79 6.03 -20.34
CA ARG A 237 16.56 5.25 -20.24
C ARG A 237 15.77 5.77 -19.04
N PRO A 238 14.51 6.22 -19.24
CA PRO A 238 13.55 6.34 -18.15
C PRO A 238 13.19 4.92 -17.69
N LEU A 239 14.13 4.26 -17.02
CA LEU A 239 13.96 2.94 -16.40
C LEU A 239 14.79 2.94 -15.12
N TRP A 240 14.46 3.86 -14.21
CA TRP A 240 14.92 3.89 -12.81
C TRP A 240 14.85 2.50 -12.14
N TYR A 241 13.93 1.65 -12.61
CA TYR A 241 13.83 0.25 -12.21
C TYR A 241 15.10 -0.60 -12.46
N ARG A 242 16.03 -0.15 -13.31
CA ARG A 242 17.18 -0.92 -13.78
C ARG A 242 18.54 -0.32 -13.39
N TYR A 243 18.57 0.85 -12.75
CA TYR A 243 19.80 1.57 -12.44
C TYR A 243 20.28 1.33 -11.01
N THR A 244 21.57 1.05 -10.86
CA THR A 244 22.31 0.92 -9.58
C THR A 244 22.31 2.21 -8.76
N ALA A 245 22.11 3.36 -9.41
CA ALA A 245 22.01 4.68 -8.76
C ALA A 245 20.83 4.83 -7.78
N ALA A 246 19.94 3.84 -7.67
CA ALA A 246 18.85 3.85 -6.69
C ALA A 246 19.25 3.31 -5.30
N ALA A 247 20.47 2.81 -5.11
CA ALA A 247 20.94 2.31 -3.81
C ALA A 247 20.92 3.36 -2.67
N PRO A 248 21.31 4.63 -2.90
CA PRO A 248 21.16 5.69 -1.89
C PRO A 248 19.70 5.90 -1.46
N LEU A 249 18.76 5.81 -2.41
CA LEU A 249 17.33 5.90 -2.10
C LEU A 249 16.88 4.70 -1.23
N GLY A 250 17.31 3.49 -1.58
CA GLY A 250 17.03 2.31 -0.77
C GLY A 250 17.53 2.47 0.68
N THR A 251 18.72 3.04 0.86
CA THR A 251 19.29 3.37 2.17
C THR A 251 18.48 4.43 2.90
N ALA A 252 18.08 5.51 2.22
CA ALA A 252 17.25 6.56 2.80
C ALA A 252 15.89 6.02 3.27
N ILE A 253 15.26 5.13 2.49
CA ILE A 253 14.02 4.45 2.86
C ILE A 253 14.22 3.64 4.15
N VAL A 254 15.28 2.84 4.24
CA VAL A 254 15.60 2.07 5.45
C VAL A 254 15.73 2.99 6.66
N VAL A 255 16.53 4.06 6.54
CA VAL A 255 16.76 5.02 7.63
C VAL A 255 15.43 5.64 8.07
N ALA A 256 14.57 6.03 7.13
CA ALA A 256 13.25 6.57 7.42
C ALA A 256 12.34 5.57 8.15
N LEU A 257 12.36 4.29 7.76
CA LEU A 257 11.62 3.23 8.44
C LEU A 257 12.12 3.01 9.88
N VAL A 258 13.43 3.02 10.09
CA VAL A 258 14.04 2.87 11.43
C VAL A 258 13.65 4.06 12.31
N ILE A 259 13.80 5.29 11.83
CA ILE A 259 13.39 6.49 12.57
C ILE A 259 11.89 6.46 12.88
N GLY A 260 11.06 6.09 11.90
CA GLY A 260 9.62 5.96 12.07
C GLY A 260 9.24 4.90 13.12
N LEU A 261 9.95 3.78 13.16
CA LEU A 261 9.76 2.74 14.17
C LEU A 261 10.18 3.22 15.56
N LEU A 262 11.33 3.87 15.69
CA LEU A 262 11.78 4.44 16.97
C LEU A 262 10.78 5.48 17.50
N ALA A 263 10.29 6.37 16.64
CA ALA A 263 9.25 7.33 16.99
C ALA A 263 7.95 6.63 17.43
N ALA A 264 7.52 5.60 16.71
CA ALA A 264 6.35 4.80 17.07
C ALA A 264 6.52 4.09 18.42
N LEU A 265 7.72 3.60 18.75
CA LEU A 265 8.04 2.98 20.04
C LEU A 265 7.97 4.00 21.19
N VAL A 266 8.46 5.22 20.99
CA VAL A 266 8.32 6.32 21.96
C VAL A 266 6.84 6.65 22.19
N LEU A 267 6.04 6.66 21.12
CA LEU A 267 4.60 6.93 21.16
C LEU A 267 3.74 5.74 21.58
N ALA A 268 4.32 4.55 21.73
CA ALA A 268 3.59 3.31 22.00
C ALA A 268 2.79 3.35 23.31
N ARG A 269 3.21 4.16 24.29
CA ARG A 269 2.47 4.36 25.55
C ARG A 269 1.09 4.99 25.30
N ARG A 270 0.98 5.91 24.34
CA ARG A 270 -0.28 6.57 23.97
C ARG A 270 -1.01 5.83 22.85
N HIS A 271 -0.25 5.17 21.98
CA HIS A 271 -0.78 4.48 20.80
C HIS A 271 -0.14 3.10 20.65
N PRO A 272 -0.62 2.08 21.37
CA PRO A 272 0.03 0.77 21.43
C PRO A 272 0.07 0.03 20.09
N THR A 273 -0.76 0.44 19.11
CA THR A 273 -0.81 -0.17 17.78
C THR A 273 0.18 0.43 16.78
N LEU A 274 0.77 1.61 17.04
CA LEU A 274 1.65 2.29 16.08
C LEU A 274 2.90 1.51 15.70
N PRO A 275 3.66 0.88 16.64
CA PRO A 275 4.86 0.13 16.25
C PRO A 275 4.52 -1.01 15.29
N VAL A 276 3.45 -1.75 15.58
CA VAL A 276 3.00 -2.85 14.71
C VAL A 276 2.51 -2.33 13.37
N ALA A 277 1.83 -1.17 13.35
CA ALA A 277 1.40 -0.53 12.11
C ALA A 277 2.58 -0.14 11.22
N VAL A 278 3.63 0.48 11.78
CA VAL A 278 4.86 0.81 11.06
C VAL A 278 5.52 -0.45 10.50
N LEU A 279 5.60 -1.52 11.28
CA LEU A 279 6.17 -2.79 10.82
C LEU A 279 5.38 -3.43 9.67
N VAL A 280 4.04 -3.38 9.73
CA VAL A 280 3.17 -3.85 8.64
C VAL A 280 3.42 -3.04 7.36
N THR A 281 3.58 -1.71 7.47
CA THR A 281 3.89 -0.83 6.34
C THR A 281 5.36 -0.97 5.88
N ALA A 282 6.28 -1.39 6.74
CA ALA A 282 7.69 -1.59 6.40
C ALA A 282 7.89 -2.78 5.45
N PHE A 283 7.03 -3.80 5.49
CA PHE A 283 7.18 -5.00 4.66
C PHE A 283 7.11 -4.69 3.14
N PRO A 284 6.12 -3.96 2.61
CA PRO A 284 6.13 -3.55 1.20
C PRO A 284 7.34 -2.67 0.83
N TRP A 285 7.81 -1.81 1.75
CA TRP A 285 9.03 -1.04 1.52
C TRP A 285 10.28 -1.91 1.44
N ALA A 286 10.37 -3.00 2.22
CA ALA A 286 11.47 -3.95 2.11
C ALA A 286 11.53 -4.60 0.71
N MET A 287 10.38 -4.84 0.07
CA MET A 287 10.33 -5.31 -1.32
C MET A 287 10.90 -4.26 -2.29
N VAL A 288 10.58 -2.97 -2.08
CA VAL A 288 11.13 -1.87 -2.89
C VAL A 288 12.64 -1.78 -2.69
N VAL A 289 13.11 -1.75 -1.44
CA VAL A 289 14.55 -1.69 -1.13
C VAL A 289 15.27 -2.89 -1.75
N TYR A 290 14.74 -4.11 -1.60
CA TYR A 290 15.32 -5.29 -2.23
C TYR A 290 15.37 -5.15 -3.75
N GLY A 291 14.27 -4.72 -4.38
CA GLY A 291 14.20 -4.53 -5.83
C GLY A 291 15.17 -3.48 -6.36
N LEU A 292 15.35 -2.37 -5.65
CA LEU A 292 16.30 -1.31 -6.01
C LEU A 292 17.76 -1.74 -5.83
N ASN A 293 18.05 -2.64 -4.88
CA ASN A 293 19.41 -3.05 -4.56
C ASN A 293 19.82 -4.42 -5.14
N ALA A 294 18.91 -5.16 -5.78
CA ALA A 294 19.20 -6.51 -6.29
C ALA A 294 20.34 -6.55 -7.32
N ALA A 295 20.68 -5.43 -7.96
CA ALA A 295 21.82 -5.31 -8.86
C ALA A 295 23.16 -5.07 -8.13
N GLU A 296 23.12 -4.47 -6.94
CA GLU A 296 24.29 -4.25 -6.09
C GLU A 296 24.33 -5.33 -5.02
N SER A 297 24.92 -6.48 -5.35
CA SER A 297 25.20 -7.56 -4.40
C SER A 297 25.99 -7.05 -3.19
N ARG A 298 25.30 -6.71 -2.08
CA ARG A 298 25.94 -6.25 -0.84
C ARG A 298 25.38 -6.95 0.41
N PRO A 299 26.24 -7.60 1.23
CA PRO A 299 25.84 -8.27 2.48
C PRO A 299 25.28 -7.32 3.56
N LEU A 300 25.50 -6.01 3.42
CA LEU A 300 25.00 -5.00 4.35
C LEU A 300 23.47 -4.82 4.26
N HIS A 301 22.89 -5.02 3.06
CA HIS A 301 21.44 -4.94 2.86
C HIS A 301 20.72 -6.10 3.53
N ASP A 302 21.26 -7.31 3.37
CA ASP A 302 20.73 -8.49 4.05
C ASP A 302 20.80 -8.31 5.57
N ALA A 303 21.92 -7.83 6.10
CA ALA A 303 22.08 -7.58 7.53
C ALA A 303 21.03 -6.59 8.07
N VAL A 304 20.78 -5.48 7.36
CA VAL A 304 19.78 -4.49 7.72
C VAL A 304 18.36 -5.07 7.65
N LEU A 305 18.05 -5.80 6.59
CA LEU A 305 16.72 -6.39 6.37
C LEU A 305 16.43 -7.45 7.44
N TRP A 306 17.42 -8.31 7.76
CA TRP A 306 17.36 -9.24 8.89
C TRP A 306 17.23 -8.53 10.23
N THR A 307 17.95 -7.42 10.44
CA THR A 307 17.87 -6.65 11.69
C THR A 307 16.47 -6.05 11.88
N CYS A 308 15.88 -5.50 10.82
CA CYS A 308 14.50 -5.02 10.83
C CYS A 308 13.49 -6.14 11.11
N LEU A 309 13.65 -7.31 10.48
CA LEU A 309 12.81 -8.49 10.71
C LEU A 309 12.94 -9.00 12.15
N LEU A 310 14.16 -9.04 12.70
CA LEU A 310 14.42 -9.47 14.07
C LEU A 310 13.86 -8.46 15.09
N ALA A 311 14.01 -7.16 14.85
CA ALA A 311 13.41 -6.12 15.67
C ALA A 311 11.87 -6.19 15.65
N ALA A 312 11.30 -6.47 14.48
CA ALA A 312 9.86 -6.69 14.31
C ALA A 312 9.38 -7.92 15.10
N ALA A 313 10.12 -9.03 15.01
CA ALA A 313 9.81 -10.26 15.74
C ALA A 313 9.91 -10.05 17.26
N ALA A 314 10.95 -9.35 17.73
CA ALA A 314 11.16 -9.07 19.15
C ALA A 314 10.07 -8.16 19.73
N THR A 315 9.68 -7.12 19.00
CA THR A 315 8.59 -6.21 19.42
C THR A 315 7.23 -6.90 19.43
N ALA A 316 6.94 -7.74 18.43
CA ALA A 316 5.74 -8.57 18.41
C ALA A 316 5.70 -9.58 19.58
N GLY A 317 6.83 -10.22 19.87
CA GLY A 317 6.99 -11.13 21.01
C GLY A 317 6.75 -10.42 22.36
N GLY A 318 7.36 -9.24 22.55
CA GLY A 318 7.18 -8.44 23.76
C GLY A 318 5.74 -7.97 23.97
N ALA A 319 5.05 -7.57 22.90
CA ALA A 319 3.64 -7.21 22.96
C ALA A 319 2.75 -8.41 23.34
N ALA A 320 3.01 -9.59 22.76
CA ALA A 320 2.28 -10.81 23.07
C ALA A 320 2.44 -11.25 24.53
N VAL A 321 3.65 -11.15 25.10
CA VAL A 321 3.92 -11.46 26.51
C VAL A 321 3.15 -10.52 27.43
N ARG A 322 3.16 -9.21 27.16
CA ARG A 322 2.41 -8.23 27.97
C ARG A 322 0.91 -8.48 27.92
N MET A 323 0.37 -8.82 26.74
CA MET A 323 -1.06 -9.17 26.61
C MET A 323 -1.43 -10.43 27.41
N ARG A 324 -0.57 -11.45 27.43
CA ARG A 324 -0.80 -12.66 28.24
C ARG A 324 -0.75 -12.35 29.74
N ALA A 325 0.19 -11.51 30.17
CA ALA A 325 0.29 -11.10 31.57
C ALA A 325 -0.96 -10.34 32.03
N ALA A 326 -1.48 -9.43 31.21
CA ALA A 326 -2.70 -8.68 31.52
C ALA A 326 -3.94 -9.58 31.68
N ARG A 327 -4.10 -10.60 30.82
CA ARG A 327 -5.23 -11.54 30.90
C ARG A 327 -5.23 -12.37 32.20
N ARG A 328 -4.05 -12.80 32.66
CA ARG A 328 -3.94 -13.56 33.91
C ARG A 328 -4.39 -12.76 35.13
N VAL A 329 -4.22 -11.44 35.12
CA VAL A 329 -4.65 -10.57 36.23
C VAL A 329 -6.17 -10.40 36.24
N THR A 330 -6.82 -10.38 35.08
CA THR A 330 -8.30 -10.33 35.00
C THR A 330 -8.95 -11.65 35.35
N ASP A 331 -8.34 -12.79 35.02
CA ASP A 331 -8.91 -14.11 35.33
C ASP A 331 -8.73 -14.51 36.80
N ALA A 332 -7.85 -13.82 37.54
CA ALA A 332 -7.59 -14.06 38.96
C ALA A 332 -8.47 -13.22 39.90
N ARG A 333 -9.41 -12.43 39.36
CA ARG A 333 -10.37 -11.61 40.11
C ARG A 333 -11.78 -12.13 39.88
#